data_AF-A0A962CW76-F1
#
_entry.id   AF-A0A962CW76-F1
#
_cell.length_a   1.000
_cell.length_b   1.000
_cell.length_c   1.000
_cell.angle_alpha   90.00
_cell.angle_beta   90.00
_cell.angle_gamma   90.00
#
_symmetry.space_group_name_H-M   'P 1'
#
loop_
_entity.id
_entity.type
_entity.pdbx_description
1 polymer ?
#
loop_
_entity_poly.entity_id
_entity_poly.type
_entity_poly.pdbx_seq_one_letter_code
_entity_poly.pdbx_strand_id
1 'polypeptide(L)'
;MNLTQQLCEELGLTYWQLKSDDDVKGEAYQLNYQEKELLGKILLAKGITLTDEIFTVQDKGIVEVKLLEYTLIFDNADKPNQGNIIYLSKLSAMLESQHEKKLTWYKLKQI
;
A
#
# COMPACT_ATOMS: atom_id res chain seq x y z
N MET A 1 28.03 -19.61 33.06
CA MET A 1 28.13 -20.00 31.64
C MET A 1 26.72 -20.18 31.14
N ASN A 2 26.28 -19.27 30.27
CA ASN A 2 24.89 -19.14 29.84
C ASN A 2 24.64 -20.09 28.66
N LEU A 3 23.70 -21.02 28.83
CA LEU A 3 23.25 -22.00 27.83
C LEU A 3 22.92 -21.36 26.47
N THR A 4 22.56 -20.08 26.49
CA THR A 4 22.16 -19.28 25.34
C THR A 4 23.29 -19.02 24.33
N GLN A 5 24.55 -18.97 24.75
CA GLN A 5 25.64 -18.55 23.87
C GLN A 5 26.15 -19.70 22.99
N GLN A 6 26.22 -20.92 23.53
CA GLN A 6 26.58 -22.12 22.76
C GLN A 6 25.50 -22.51 21.74
N LEU A 7 24.22 -22.28 22.05
CA LEU A 7 23.12 -22.58 21.12
C LEU A 7 23.12 -21.65 19.88
N CYS A 8 23.56 -20.40 20.06
CA CYS A 8 23.63 -19.42 18.97
C CYS A 8 24.75 -19.73 17.98
N GLU A 9 25.86 -20.30 18.44
CA GLU A 9 26.99 -20.70 17.57
C GLU A 9 26.66 -21.95 16.73
N GLU A 10 25.91 -22.92 17.27
CA GLU A 10 25.55 -24.15 16.55
C GLU A 10 24.50 -23.94 15.45
N LEU A 11 23.61 -22.95 15.60
CA LEU A 11 22.50 -22.72 14.68
C LEU A 11 22.82 -21.73 13.53
N GLY A 12 23.98 -21.09 13.56
CA GLY A 12 24.42 -20.16 12.51
C GLY A 12 23.49 -18.95 12.34
N LEU A 13 22.80 -18.53 13.41
CA LEU A 13 21.84 -17.43 13.37
C LEU A 13 22.51 -16.15 13.83
N THR A 14 22.38 -15.08 13.05
CA THR A 14 22.85 -13.75 13.47
C THR A 14 21.85 -13.12 14.44
N TYR A 15 22.35 -12.28 15.35
CA TYR A 15 21.64 -11.59 16.45
C TYR A 15 20.26 -10.99 16.10
N TRP A 16 19.98 -10.74 14.83
CA TRP A 16 18.72 -10.19 14.32
C TRP A 16 17.54 -11.19 14.29
N GLN A 17 17.81 -12.50 14.31
CA GLN A 17 16.75 -13.53 14.27
C GLN A 17 16.16 -13.87 15.65
N LEU A 18 16.78 -13.41 16.74
CA LEU A 18 16.32 -13.65 18.11
C LEU A 18 15.38 -12.54 18.64
N LYS A 19 15.08 -11.52 17.82
CA LYS A 19 14.05 -10.51 18.13
C LYS A 19 12.70 -10.95 17.58
N SER A 20 12.20 -12.07 18.06
CA SER A 20 10.81 -12.48 17.86
C SER A 20 10.28 -13.01 19.17
N ASP A 21 9.32 -12.28 19.75
CA ASP A 21 8.08 -12.83 20.32
C ASP A 21 7.48 -12.14 21.56
N ASP A 22 7.85 -10.92 21.91
CA ASP A 22 6.98 -10.11 22.77
C ASP A 22 7.08 -8.63 22.35
N ASP A 23 5.93 -8.00 22.08
CA ASP A 23 5.72 -6.55 21.80
C ASP A 23 5.76 -5.99 20.35
N VAL A 24 5.50 -6.78 19.29
CA VAL A 24 5.26 -6.20 17.95
C VAL A 24 3.82 -5.71 17.83
N LYS A 25 3.57 -4.45 18.20
CA LYS A 25 2.46 -3.68 17.63
C LYS A 25 2.59 -3.81 16.10
N GLY A 26 1.64 -4.52 15.47
CA GLY A 26 1.70 -4.82 14.04
C GLY A 26 2.04 -3.56 13.25
N GLU A 27 3.19 -3.58 12.57
CA GLU A 27 3.65 -2.43 11.80
C GLU A 27 2.57 -2.07 10.79
N ALA A 28 2.04 -0.85 10.89
CA ALA A 28 1.06 -0.35 9.94
C ALA A 28 1.67 -0.45 8.54
N TYR A 29 0.90 -1.03 7.61
CA TYR A 29 1.38 -1.25 6.25
C TYR A 29 1.82 0.09 5.62
N GLN A 30 2.99 0.08 4.98
CA GLN A 30 3.53 1.22 4.27
C GLN A 30 3.69 0.89 2.79
N LEU A 31 3.40 1.88 1.93
CA LEU A 31 3.63 1.73 0.50
C LEU A 31 5.11 1.60 0.20
N ASN A 32 5.45 0.59 -0.60
CA ASN A 32 6.80 0.43 -1.12
C ASN A 32 7.10 1.48 -2.21
N TYR A 33 8.36 1.55 -2.65
CA TYR A 33 8.79 2.51 -3.67
C TYR A 33 7.97 2.43 -4.97
N GLN A 34 7.68 1.22 -5.46
CA GLN A 34 6.96 1.02 -6.72
C GLN A 34 5.48 1.44 -6.60
N GLU A 35 4.86 1.18 -5.46
CA GLU A 35 3.48 1.58 -5.18
C GLU A 35 3.36 3.10 -5.08
N LYS A 36 4.31 3.77 -4.41
CA LYS A 36 4.40 5.23 -4.36
C LYS A 36 4.61 5.84 -5.75
N GLU A 37 5.51 5.27 -6.55
CA GLU A 37 5.76 5.73 -7.92
C GLU A 37 4.51 5.57 -8.80
N LEU A 38 3.83 4.43 -8.69
CA LEU A 38 2.58 4.17 -9.41
C LEU A 38 1.48 5.16 -9.00
N LEU A 39 1.29 5.37 -7.70
CA LEU A 39 0.34 6.34 -7.16
C LEU A 39 0.63 7.75 -7.70
N GLY A 40 1.90 8.16 -7.67
CA GLY A 40 2.34 9.44 -8.22
C GLY A 40 2.01 9.59 -9.70
N LYS A 41 2.24 8.55 -10.53
CA LYS A 41 1.90 8.57 -11.96
C LYS A 41 0.40 8.69 -12.20
N ILE A 42 -0.42 8.00 -11.41
CA ILE A 42 -1.89 8.05 -11.53
C ILE A 42 -2.40 9.45 -11.22
N LEU A 43 -1.92 10.05 -10.12
CA LEU A 43 -2.32 11.39 -9.71
C LEU A 43 -1.81 12.46 -10.68
N LEU A 44 -0.58 12.33 -11.17
CA LEU A 44 -0.01 13.24 -12.15
C LEU A 44 -0.84 13.27 -13.45
N ALA A 45 -1.34 12.12 -13.90
CA ALA A 45 -2.21 12.04 -15.07
C ALA A 45 -3.56 12.76 -14.87
N LYS A 46 -3.96 13.01 -13.62
CA LYS A 46 -5.11 13.82 -13.24
C LYS A 46 -4.74 15.25 -12.87
N GLY A 47 -3.50 15.66 -13.12
CA GLY A 47 -3.00 17.01 -12.81
C GLY A 47 -2.79 17.26 -11.32
N ILE A 48 -2.71 16.20 -10.51
CA ILE A 48 -2.56 16.28 -9.06
C ILE A 48 -1.11 15.96 -8.70
N THR A 49 -0.47 16.86 -7.96
CA THR A 49 0.85 16.62 -7.38
C THR A 49 0.71 15.75 -6.13
N LEU A 50 1.44 14.63 -6.10
CA LEU A 50 1.51 13.80 -4.90
C LEU A 50 2.29 14.53 -3.80
N THR A 51 1.61 14.79 -2.68
CA THR A 51 2.21 15.24 -1.42
C THR A 51 1.87 14.21 -0.34
N ASP A 52 2.67 14.13 0.73
CA ASP A 52 2.44 13.13 1.79
C ASP A 52 1.14 13.39 2.57
N GLU A 53 0.55 14.58 2.45
CA GLU A 53 -0.66 14.99 3.17
C GLU A 53 -1.97 14.57 2.47
N ILE A 54 -1.93 14.26 1.17
CA ILE A 54 -3.15 14.00 0.40
C ILE A 54 -3.63 12.55 0.47
N PHE A 55 -2.83 11.63 1.00
CA PHE A 55 -3.19 10.23 1.08
C PHE A 55 -2.95 9.61 2.45
N THR A 56 -3.78 8.65 2.79
CA THR A 56 -3.63 7.82 3.98
C THR A 56 -3.60 6.35 3.58
N VAL A 57 -2.71 5.60 4.20
CA VAL A 57 -2.61 4.16 4.01
C VAL A 57 -3.32 3.49 5.19
N GLN A 58 -4.40 2.80 4.89
CA GLN A 58 -5.15 2.02 5.86
C GLN A 58 -4.63 0.57 5.90
N ASP A 59 -5.20 -0.25 6.79
CA ASP A 59 -4.87 -1.66 6.90
C ASP A 59 -5.00 -2.39 5.56
N LYS A 60 -4.18 -3.44 5.38
CA LYS A 60 -4.20 -4.31 4.20
C LYS A 60 -3.90 -3.57 2.88
N GLY A 61 -3.16 -2.47 2.95
CA GLY A 61 -2.69 -1.70 1.81
C GLY A 61 -3.77 -0.98 1.02
N ILE A 62 -4.87 -0.63 1.69
CA ILE A 62 -5.87 0.26 1.11
C ILE A 62 -5.31 1.68 1.15
N VAL A 63 -5.24 2.34 0.00
CA VAL A 63 -4.83 3.74 -0.08
C VAL A 63 -6.04 4.60 -0.32
N GLU A 64 -6.23 5.61 0.51
CA GLU A 64 -7.26 6.63 0.35
C GLU A 64 -6.59 7.95 -0.03
N VAL A 65 -7.01 8.56 -1.13
CA VAL A 65 -6.55 9.89 -1.56
C VAL A 65 -7.73 10.84 -1.54
N LYS A 66 -7.63 11.88 -0.71
CA LYS A 66 -8.68 12.89 -0.56
C LYS A 66 -8.39 14.05 -1.50
N LEU A 67 -9.26 14.24 -2.48
CA LEU A 67 -9.24 15.37 -3.41
C LEU A 67 -10.39 16.33 -3.07
N LEU A 68 -10.39 17.51 -3.69
CA LEU A 68 -11.40 18.54 -3.41
C LEU A 68 -12.84 18.07 -3.65
N GLU A 69 -13.07 17.32 -4.73
CA GLU A 69 -14.41 16.88 -5.13
C GLU A 69 -14.65 15.39 -4.95
N TYR A 70 -13.60 14.57 -4.90
CA TYR A 70 -13.68 13.11 -4.89
C TYR A 70 -12.70 12.49 -3.90
N THR A 71 -13.00 11.28 -3.44
CA THR A 71 -12.07 10.45 -2.69
C THR A 71 -11.75 9.21 -3.52
N LEU A 72 -10.47 8.98 -3.80
CA LEU A 72 -10.02 7.78 -4.50
C LEU A 72 -9.66 6.73 -3.46
N ILE A 73 -10.25 5.54 -3.55
CA ILE A 73 -9.95 4.41 -2.66
C ILE A 73 -9.36 3.28 -3.51
N PHE A 74 -8.06 3.01 -3.35
CA PHE A 74 -7.34 1.92 -3.99
C PHE A 74 -7.55 0.63 -3.16
N ASP A 75 -8.62 -0.10 -3.46
CA ASP A 75 -9.02 -1.33 -2.77
C ASP A 75 -9.54 -2.39 -3.75
N ASN A 76 -10.68 -2.13 -4.39
CA ASN A 76 -11.30 -3.04 -5.34
C ASN A 76 -12.06 -2.26 -6.43
N ALA A 77 -11.57 -2.33 -7.67
CA ALA A 77 -12.19 -1.68 -8.81
C ALA A 77 -13.57 -2.24 -9.19
N ASP A 78 -13.95 -3.45 -8.76
CA ASP A 78 -15.28 -4.00 -9.06
C ASP A 78 -16.39 -3.36 -8.22
N LYS A 79 -16.04 -2.72 -7.08
CA LYS A 79 -17.02 -2.00 -6.26
C LYS A 79 -17.60 -0.82 -7.06
N PRO A 80 -18.93 -0.60 -7.05
CA PRO A 80 -19.50 0.58 -7.67
C PRO A 80 -19.03 1.83 -6.94
N ASN A 81 -18.93 2.94 -7.68
CA ASN A 81 -18.64 4.25 -7.06
C ASN A 81 -19.81 4.65 -6.14
N GLN A 82 -19.51 5.35 -5.05
CA GLN A 82 -20.47 5.73 -4.02
C GLN A 82 -20.43 7.24 -3.80
N GLY A 83 -21.36 7.98 -4.43
CA GLY A 83 -21.32 9.44 -4.42
C GLY A 83 -19.99 9.96 -4.98
N ASN A 84 -19.23 10.65 -4.14
CA ASN A 84 -17.92 11.21 -4.50
C ASN A 84 -16.75 10.22 -4.25
N ILE A 85 -17.04 8.99 -3.81
CA ILE A 85 -16.04 7.95 -3.55
C ILE A 85 -15.89 7.06 -4.78
N ILE A 86 -14.65 6.91 -5.23
CA ILE A 86 -14.28 6.15 -6.42
C ILE A 86 -13.38 5.01 -6.00
N TYR A 87 -13.90 3.79 -6.12
CA TYR A 87 -13.13 2.59 -5.82
C TYR A 87 -12.30 2.17 -7.03
N LEU A 88 -10.99 2.14 -6.84
CA LEU A 88 -9.98 1.74 -7.81
C LEU A 88 -9.31 0.44 -7.36
N SER A 89 -8.54 -0.18 -8.25
CA SER A 89 -7.77 -1.38 -7.92
C SER A 89 -6.69 -1.06 -6.89
N LYS A 90 -6.32 -2.03 -6.05
CA LYS A 90 -5.14 -1.90 -5.19
C LYS A 90 -3.88 -1.63 -5.99
N LEU A 91 -3.00 -0.81 -5.44
CA LEU A 91 -1.71 -0.49 -6.07
C LEU A 91 -0.86 -1.75 -6.29
N SER A 92 -0.80 -2.64 -5.31
CA SER A 92 -0.12 -3.94 -5.43
C SER A 92 -0.68 -4.78 -6.58
N ALA A 93 -2.01 -4.92 -6.66
CA ALA A 93 -2.67 -5.65 -7.74
C ALA A 93 -2.41 -5.01 -9.12
N MET A 94 -2.37 -3.68 -9.19
CA MET A 94 -2.01 -2.95 -10.40
C MET A 94 -0.56 -3.17 -10.80
N LEU A 95 0.40 -3.31 -9.88
CA LEU A 95 1.79 -3.58 -10.23
C LEU A 95 1.93 -4.92 -10.98
N GLU A 96 1.12 -5.91 -10.58
CA GLU A 96 1.17 -7.27 -11.12
C GLU A 96 0.24 -7.50 -12.33
N SER A 97 -0.82 -6.71 -12.48
CA SER A 97 -1.86 -6.95 -13.48
C SER A 97 -2.15 -5.73 -14.37
N GLN A 98 -1.99 -5.92 -15.69
CA GLN A 98 -2.43 -4.93 -16.68
C GLN A 98 -3.95 -4.76 -16.71
N HIS A 99 -4.70 -5.81 -16.36
CA HIS A 99 -6.16 -5.74 -16.31
C HIS A 99 -6.62 -4.74 -15.24
N GLU A 100 -6.04 -4.81 -14.04
CA GLU A 100 -6.31 -3.89 -12.94
C GLU A 100 -5.95 -2.44 -13.30
N LYS A 101 -4.83 -2.24 -14.02
CA LYS A 101 -4.49 -0.91 -14.57
C LYS A 101 -5.57 -0.38 -15.51
N LYS A 102 -6.09 -1.24 -16.41
CA LYS A 102 -7.13 -0.85 -17.37
C LYS A 102 -8.45 -0.50 -16.68
N LEU A 103 -8.86 -1.28 -15.67
CA LEU A 103 -10.07 -0.99 -14.88
C LEU A 103 -9.97 0.35 -14.16
N THR A 104 -8.84 0.58 -13.48
CA THR A 104 -8.55 1.84 -12.80
C THR A 104 -8.62 3.02 -13.77
N TRP A 105 -7.99 2.91 -14.94
CA TRP A 105 -8.05 3.97 -15.96
C TRP A 105 -9.44 4.19 -16.53
N TYR A 106 -10.20 3.12 -16.74
CA TYR A 106 -11.57 3.22 -17.24
C TYR A 106 -12.44 4.05 -16.28
N LYS A 107 -12.37 3.76 -14.97
CA LYS A 107 -13.09 4.53 -13.95
C LYS A 107 -12.60 5.97 -13.84
N LEU A 108 -11.29 6.18 -13.85
CA LEU A 108 -10.73 7.52 -13.81
C LEU A 108 -11.15 8.37 -15.01
N LYS A 109 -11.42 7.79 -16.20
CA LYS A 109 -11.90 8.56 -17.36
C LYS A 109 -13.36 9.03 -17.23
N GLN A 110 -14.12 8.47 -16.31
CA GLN A 110 -15.54 8.80 -16.12
C GLN A 110 -15.74 9.95 -15.11
N ILE A 111 -14.64 10.48 -14.57
CA ILE A 111 -14.61 11.59 -13.63
C ILE A 111 -13.79 12.75 -14.18
#